data_AF-A0A8T2K345-F1
#
_entry.id   AF-A0A8T2K345-F1
#
_cell.length_a   1.000
_cell.length_b   1.000
_cell.length_c   1.000
_cell.angle_alpha   90.00
_cell.angle_beta   90.00
_cell.angle_gamma   90.00
#
_symmetry.space_group_name_H-M   'P 1'
#
loop_
_entity.id
_entity.type
_entity.pdbx_description
1 polymer ?
#
loop_
_entity_poly.entity_id
_entity_poly.type
_entity_poly.pdbx_seq_one_letter_code
_entity_poly.pdbx_strand_id
1 'polypeptide(L)'
;MAAQHLVAKCVNDILGYGAQVLFFMPYITCGKADEDVAKSLVDGLATACSKAGSTLLEREIVHVADLYPEGSRTLSGCSIGIVEREHKLPRLNKMKEGDVVIGLPDTGLHCNSSSLIGNILHKCSADYGSSLPVYNGEKSWGDLLVSPSPIYSQMLLSCIQSGHVRAFAAVTEKGLLGTIHHLLPDYLGVIVDALFWTIPAVFSWLYQEGALSELEMVNNFNCGIGAVLIAQKSAAQELVSQLHKQEEAWVIGALIQHQTGQTRVRVTHLLEALRVNSFPITRKIGTRLKLLTDFTRQPRSCARLSLVLSNKSTVEELRRSAGAGIPTRVIDHTLCQCHSEFEATICNVLKEFSIDLICLAGFVRNLSNPFLDKWKGKILTLCPLISPSLEPKQCQESGVRVNGCTVRYMLVGTTPGPVILQETFKAEEDIDQSVAEQMEEAKSRAITKSICLVASGLVQLGEDGCISWNYLE
;
A
#
# COMPACT_ATOMS: atom_id res chain seq x y z
N MET A 1 -13.34 -19.44 -6.14
CA MET A 1 -13.16 -18.01 -5.74
C MET A 1 -14.42 -17.17 -6.01
N ALA A 2 -14.99 -17.18 -7.22
CA ALA A 2 -16.23 -16.45 -7.53
C ALA A 2 -17.38 -16.68 -6.53
N ALA A 3 -17.61 -17.94 -6.10
CA ALA A 3 -18.58 -18.27 -5.05
C ALA A 3 -18.32 -17.55 -3.72
N GLN A 4 -17.03 -17.44 -3.31
CA GLN A 4 -16.67 -16.73 -2.09
C GLN A 4 -16.90 -15.22 -2.23
N HIS A 5 -16.58 -14.65 -3.39
CA HIS A 5 -16.84 -13.24 -3.70
C HIS A 5 -18.34 -12.91 -3.64
N LEU A 6 -19.20 -13.79 -4.18
CA LEU A 6 -20.65 -13.62 -4.10
C LEU A 6 -21.13 -13.55 -2.63
N VAL A 7 -20.69 -14.49 -1.79
CA VAL A 7 -21.04 -14.47 -0.36
C VAL A 7 -20.52 -13.19 0.28
N ALA A 8 -19.26 -12.82 0.06
CA ALA A 8 -18.64 -11.62 0.62
C ALA A 8 -19.43 -10.35 0.29
N LYS A 9 -19.89 -10.19 -0.95
CA LYS A 9 -20.70 -9.05 -1.37
C LYS A 9 -22.02 -8.97 -0.57
N CYS A 10 -22.77 -10.07 -0.51
CA CYS A 10 -24.05 -10.10 0.20
C CYS A 10 -23.90 -9.89 1.72
N VAL A 11 -22.91 -10.52 2.35
CA VAL A 11 -22.73 -10.44 3.81
C VAL A 11 -22.21 -9.07 4.24
N ASN A 12 -21.31 -8.46 3.46
CA ASN A 12 -20.79 -7.13 3.75
C ASN A 12 -21.87 -6.05 3.56
N ASP A 13 -22.76 -6.19 2.57
CA ASP A 13 -23.87 -5.25 2.38
C ASP A 13 -24.86 -5.28 3.55
N ILE A 14 -25.18 -6.47 4.07
CA ILE A 14 -26.06 -6.60 5.25
C ILE A 14 -25.39 -6.07 6.52
N LEU A 15 -24.08 -6.26 6.64
CA LEU A 15 -23.30 -5.65 7.72
C LEU A 15 -23.34 -4.11 7.67
N GLY A 16 -23.55 -3.51 6.49
CA GLY A 16 -23.84 -2.08 6.30
C GLY A 16 -25.03 -1.56 7.10
N TYR A 17 -25.98 -2.44 7.43
CA TYR A 17 -27.13 -2.13 8.28
C TYR A 17 -26.89 -2.47 9.76
N GLY A 18 -25.69 -2.94 10.11
CA GLY A 18 -25.30 -3.41 11.44
C GLY A 18 -25.84 -4.79 11.79
N ALA A 19 -26.30 -5.56 10.79
CA ALA A 19 -26.92 -6.85 11.00
C ALA A 19 -25.91 -8.00 11.07
N GLN A 20 -26.13 -8.92 12.01
CA GLN A 20 -25.48 -10.22 12.04
C GLN A 20 -26.12 -11.11 10.97
N VAL A 21 -25.29 -11.70 10.11
CA VAL A 21 -25.77 -12.63 9.09
C VAL A 21 -26.13 -13.98 9.73
N LEU A 22 -27.29 -14.52 9.37
CA LEU A 22 -27.77 -15.81 9.85
C LEU A 22 -27.67 -16.89 8.76
N PHE A 23 -28.17 -16.57 7.57
CA PHE A 23 -28.35 -17.52 6.48
C PHE A 23 -27.87 -16.95 5.14
N PHE A 24 -27.37 -17.83 4.28
CA PHE A 24 -27.05 -17.56 2.88
C PHE A 24 -27.72 -18.61 1.99
N MET A 25 -28.42 -18.19 0.94
CA MET A 25 -29.09 -19.04 -0.03
C MET A 25 -28.52 -18.78 -1.43
N PRO A 26 -27.82 -19.75 -2.05
CA PRO A 26 -27.33 -19.64 -3.40
C PRO A 26 -28.39 -20.08 -4.42
N TYR A 27 -28.39 -19.43 -5.58
CA TYR A 27 -29.11 -19.86 -6.77
C TYR A 27 -28.13 -19.86 -7.96
N ILE A 28 -27.87 -21.04 -8.52
CA ILE A 28 -26.87 -21.22 -9.58
C ILE A 28 -27.58 -21.72 -10.84
N THR A 29 -27.43 -21.00 -11.94
CA THR A 29 -27.92 -21.42 -13.27
C THR A 29 -26.75 -21.67 -14.20
N CYS A 30 -26.81 -22.77 -14.95
CA CYS A 30 -25.78 -23.12 -15.94
C CYS A 30 -26.37 -23.84 -17.15
N GLY A 31 -25.68 -23.76 -18.29
CA GLY A 31 -26.06 -24.48 -19.51
C GLY A 31 -25.84 -25.98 -19.36
N LYS A 32 -24.58 -26.43 -19.47
CA LYS A 32 -24.19 -27.83 -19.26
C LYS A 32 -23.65 -28.04 -17.85
N ALA A 33 -24.11 -29.10 -17.19
CA ALA A 33 -23.62 -29.52 -15.90
C ALA A 33 -22.14 -29.97 -16.00
N ASP A 34 -21.34 -29.55 -15.03
CA ASP A 34 -19.96 -29.95 -14.83
C ASP A 34 -19.83 -30.20 -13.32
N GLU A 35 -19.67 -31.46 -12.96
CA GLU A 35 -19.69 -31.88 -11.55
C GLU A 35 -18.53 -31.30 -10.76
N ASP A 36 -17.35 -31.21 -11.37
CA ASP A 36 -16.15 -30.68 -10.72
C ASP A 36 -16.32 -29.19 -10.41
N VAL A 37 -16.88 -28.43 -11.36
CA VAL A 37 -17.16 -27.02 -11.09
C VAL A 37 -18.30 -26.85 -10.09
N ALA A 38 -19.37 -27.63 -10.18
CA ALA A 38 -20.46 -27.58 -9.20
C ALA A 38 -19.93 -27.82 -7.77
N LYS A 39 -19.06 -28.82 -7.60
CA LYS A 39 -18.40 -29.12 -6.33
C LYS A 39 -17.51 -27.96 -5.86
N SER A 40 -16.68 -27.41 -6.75
CA SER A 40 -15.81 -26.26 -6.43
C SER A 40 -16.60 -25.01 -5.99
N LEU A 41 -17.75 -24.75 -6.64
CA LEU A 41 -18.65 -23.67 -6.26
C LEU A 41 -19.22 -23.90 -4.87
N VAL A 42 -19.71 -25.11 -4.60
CA VAL A 42 -20.24 -25.51 -3.29
C VAL A 42 -19.21 -25.34 -2.18
N ASP A 43 -17.98 -25.82 -2.39
CA ASP A 43 -16.88 -25.69 -1.41
C ASP A 43 -16.54 -24.23 -1.16
N GLY A 44 -16.54 -23.40 -2.21
CA GLY A 44 -16.38 -21.96 -2.11
C GLY A 44 -17.48 -21.29 -1.28
N LEU A 45 -18.75 -21.61 -1.54
CA LEU A 45 -19.89 -21.10 -0.77
C LEU A 45 -19.78 -21.49 0.70
N ALA A 46 -19.52 -22.76 0.99
CA ALA A 46 -19.39 -23.27 2.35
C ALA A 46 -18.24 -22.60 3.12
N THR A 47 -17.08 -22.45 2.47
CA THR A 47 -15.91 -21.77 3.04
C THR A 47 -16.23 -20.33 3.42
N ALA A 48 -16.87 -19.58 2.52
CA ALA A 48 -17.21 -18.18 2.78
C ALA A 48 -18.32 -18.02 3.81
N CYS A 49 -19.34 -18.88 3.81
CA CYS A 49 -20.40 -18.86 4.82
C CYS A 49 -19.82 -19.11 6.23
N SER A 50 -18.91 -20.08 6.35
CA SER A 50 -18.19 -20.36 7.60
C SER A 50 -17.40 -19.13 8.10
N LYS A 51 -16.61 -18.50 7.21
CA LYS A 51 -15.89 -17.25 7.53
C LYS A 51 -16.83 -16.11 7.91
N ALA A 52 -18.02 -16.05 7.33
CA ALA A 52 -19.00 -15.02 7.62
C ALA A 52 -19.80 -15.27 8.92
N GLY A 53 -19.67 -16.45 9.54
CA GLY A 53 -20.55 -16.88 10.64
C GLY A 53 -21.99 -17.13 10.21
N SER A 54 -22.21 -17.44 8.93
CA SER A 54 -23.52 -17.69 8.33
C SER A 54 -23.71 -19.17 8.04
N THR A 55 -24.95 -19.64 8.14
CA THR A 55 -25.34 -20.98 7.71
C THR A 55 -25.65 -20.97 6.21
N LEU A 56 -25.11 -21.93 5.45
CA LEU A 56 -25.47 -22.14 4.05
C LEU A 56 -26.76 -22.97 3.98
N LEU A 57 -27.85 -22.37 3.51
CA LEU A 57 -29.13 -23.04 3.29
C LEU A 57 -29.21 -23.67 1.89
N GLU A 58 -30.32 -24.37 1.64
CA GLU A 58 -30.59 -25.20 0.45
C GLU A 58 -29.98 -24.67 -0.85
N ARG A 59 -29.42 -25.61 -1.62
CA ARG A 59 -28.62 -25.33 -2.81
C ARG A 59 -29.46 -25.62 -4.04
N GLU A 60 -29.89 -24.60 -4.74
CA GLU A 60 -30.58 -24.78 -6.02
C GLU A 60 -29.58 -24.61 -7.17
N ILE A 61 -29.26 -25.72 -7.84
CA ILE A 61 -28.53 -25.70 -9.12
C ILE A 61 -29.54 -26.06 -10.21
N VAL A 62 -29.82 -25.08 -11.07
CA VAL A 62 -30.80 -25.22 -12.15
C VAL A 62 -30.06 -25.31 -13.48
N HIS A 63 -30.38 -26.36 -14.24
CA HIS A 63 -29.80 -26.62 -15.55
C HIS A 63 -30.73 -26.09 -16.65
N VAL A 64 -30.23 -25.18 -17.47
CA VAL A 64 -31.01 -24.54 -18.54
C VAL A 64 -30.20 -24.50 -19.83
N ALA A 65 -29.97 -25.69 -20.41
CA ALA A 65 -29.09 -25.90 -21.56
C ALA A 65 -29.45 -25.01 -22.77
N ASP A 66 -30.73 -24.72 -22.99
CA ASP A 66 -31.20 -23.98 -24.15
C ASP A 66 -31.04 -22.45 -24.03
N LEU A 67 -30.80 -21.93 -22.82
CA LEU A 67 -30.70 -20.48 -22.56
C LEU A 67 -29.26 -19.99 -22.34
N TYR A 68 -28.30 -20.90 -22.14
CA TYR A 68 -26.94 -20.56 -21.73
C TYR A 68 -25.90 -21.16 -22.69
N PRO A 69 -24.98 -20.34 -23.25
CA PRO A 69 -23.81 -20.85 -23.97
C PRO A 69 -23.03 -21.89 -23.15
N GLU A 70 -22.36 -22.83 -23.83
CA GLU A 70 -21.52 -23.82 -23.16
C GLU A 70 -20.48 -23.14 -22.25
N GLY A 71 -20.32 -23.67 -21.03
CA GLY A 71 -19.40 -23.14 -20.02
C GLY A 71 -19.88 -21.88 -19.29
N SER A 72 -20.94 -21.21 -19.76
CA SER A 72 -21.50 -20.03 -19.08
C SER A 72 -22.37 -20.40 -17.88
N ARG A 73 -22.28 -19.58 -16.83
CA ARG A 73 -23.00 -19.78 -15.56
C ARG A 73 -23.37 -18.44 -14.95
N THR A 74 -24.48 -18.39 -14.23
CA THR A 74 -24.87 -17.24 -13.40
C THR A 74 -24.99 -17.69 -11.95
N LEU A 75 -24.40 -16.92 -11.05
CA LEU A 75 -24.52 -17.12 -9.61
C LEU A 75 -25.32 -15.97 -9.02
N SER A 76 -26.33 -16.30 -8.25
CA SER A 76 -27.13 -15.36 -7.45
C SER A 76 -27.11 -15.81 -6.00
N GLY A 77 -27.17 -14.85 -5.08
CA GLY A 77 -27.07 -15.09 -3.65
C GLY A 77 -28.01 -14.21 -2.88
N CYS A 78 -28.58 -14.75 -1.81
CA CYS A 78 -29.40 -14.00 -0.87
C CYS A 78 -28.89 -14.25 0.55
N SER A 79 -28.57 -13.18 1.26
CA SER A 79 -28.25 -13.23 2.69
C SER A 79 -29.44 -12.75 3.51
N ILE A 80 -29.65 -13.38 4.66
CA ILE A 80 -30.62 -12.95 5.67
C ILE A 80 -29.86 -12.67 6.96
N GLY A 81 -30.11 -11.50 7.55
CA GLY A 81 -29.49 -11.09 8.81
C GLY A 81 -30.48 -10.46 9.78
N ILE A 82 -30.04 -10.31 11.03
CA ILE A 82 -30.82 -9.73 12.12
C ILE A 82 -30.03 -8.60 12.79
N VAL A 83 -30.74 -7.54 13.19
CA VAL A 83 -30.14 -6.41 13.91
C VAL A 83 -31.09 -5.91 14.99
N GLU A 84 -30.55 -5.67 16.17
CA GLU A 84 -31.27 -4.95 17.21
C GLU A 84 -31.50 -3.49 16.81
N ARG A 85 -32.67 -2.94 17.13
CA ARG A 85 -33.07 -1.59 16.65
C ARG A 85 -32.04 -0.51 17.02
N GLU A 86 -31.43 -0.62 18.19
CA GLU A 86 -30.39 0.29 18.68
C GLU A 86 -29.04 0.16 17.97
N HIS A 87 -28.77 -1.01 17.39
CA HIS A 87 -27.52 -1.30 16.69
C HIS A 87 -27.54 -0.95 15.22
N LYS A 88 -28.72 -0.69 14.63
CA LYS A 88 -28.91 -0.37 13.22
C LYS A 88 -27.96 0.74 12.73
N LEU A 89 -27.40 0.52 11.54
CA LEU A 89 -26.59 1.47 10.78
C LEU A 89 -27.31 1.87 9.47
N PRO A 90 -26.93 3.00 8.85
CA PRO A 90 -26.11 4.08 9.42
C PRO A 90 -26.89 4.90 10.46
N ARG A 91 -26.18 5.45 11.45
CA ARG A 91 -26.69 6.33 12.51
C ARG A 91 -26.42 7.79 12.17
N LEU A 92 -27.06 8.25 11.09
CA LEU A 92 -26.83 9.57 10.51
C LEU A 92 -26.96 10.71 11.53
N ASN A 93 -27.95 10.64 12.42
CA ASN A 93 -28.19 11.62 13.47
C ASN A 93 -27.12 11.69 14.58
N LYS A 94 -26.24 10.68 14.67
CA LYS A 94 -25.12 10.65 15.63
C LYS A 94 -23.79 11.05 15.00
N MET A 95 -23.75 11.27 13.69
CA MET A 95 -22.55 11.73 12.99
C MET A 95 -22.36 13.23 13.20
N LYS A 96 -21.12 13.62 13.50
CA LYS A 96 -20.73 15.01 13.68
C LYS A 96 -19.35 15.29 13.10
N GLU A 97 -19.07 16.56 12.88
CA GLU A 97 -17.73 17.02 12.54
C GLU A 97 -16.68 16.46 13.51
N GLY A 98 -15.56 16.02 12.96
CA GLY A 98 -14.45 15.42 13.70
C GLY A 98 -14.61 13.93 14.02
N ASP A 99 -15.76 13.31 13.74
CA ASP A 99 -15.83 11.84 13.70
C ASP A 99 -14.85 11.31 12.65
N VAL A 100 -14.21 10.18 12.94
CA VAL A 100 -13.09 9.67 12.15
C VAL A 100 -13.56 8.70 11.08
N VAL A 101 -12.79 8.62 10.01
CA VAL A 101 -12.93 7.62 8.95
C VAL A 101 -11.83 6.58 9.12
N ILE A 102 -12.22 5.33 9.27
CA ILE A 102 -11.29 4.19 9.36
C ILE A 102 -11.43 3.38 8.07
N GLY A 103 -10.31 3.14 7.39
CA GLY A 103 -10.23 2.28 6.21
C GLY A 103 -9.69 0.90 6.56
N LEU A 104 -10.28 -0.13 5.98
CA LEU A 104 -9.80 -1.51 6.01
C LEU A 104 -9.19 -1.89 4.67
N PRO A 105 -8.12 -2.71 4.63
CA PRO A 105 -7.43 -3.07 3.40
C PRO A 105 -8.33 -3.88 2.46
N ASP A 106 -8.04 -3.71 1.17
CA ASP A 106 -8.36 -4.67 0.12
C ASP A 106 -7.09 -5.03 -0.66
N THR A 107 -6.94 -6.31 -0.96
CA THR A 107 -5.84 -6.80 -1.80
C THR A 107 -6.29 -7.09 -3.23
N GLY A 108 -7.59 -7.07 -3.49
CA GLY A 108 -8.18 -7.24 -4.82
C GLY A 108 -8.79 -5.95 -5.37
N LEU A 109 -9.27 -6.05 -6.60
CA LEU A 109 -9.88 -4.91 -7.29
C LEU A 109 -11.33 -4.70 -6.82
N HIS A 110 -12.09 -5.79 -6.71
CA HIS A 110 -13.45 -5.88 -6.14
C HIS A 110 -14.42 -4.74 -6.48
N CYS A 111 -14.29 -4.16 -7.67
CA CYS A 111 -15.12 -3.08 -8.19
C CYS A 111 -15.58 -3.41 -9.62
N ASN A 112 -16.66 -2.78 -10.09
CA ASN A 112 -17.24 -2.99 -11.43
C ASN A 112 -16.43 -2.31 -12.55
N SER A 113 -15.10 -2.42 -12.49
CA SER A 113 -14.19 -1.86 -13.48
C SER A 113 -13.66 -2.92 -14.44
N SER A 114 -14.25 -4.13 -14.49
CA SER A 114 -13.78 -5.20 -15.38
C SER A 114 -13.77 -4.80 -16.87
N SER A 115 -14.73 -3.97 -17.29
CA SER A 115 -14.76 -3.37 -18.63
C SER A 115 -13.66 -2.33 -18.83
N LEU A 116 -13.45 -1.46 -17.85
CA LEU A 116 -12.37 -0.46 -17.87
C LEU A 116 -11.00 -1.14 -17.91
N ILE A 117 -10.79 -2.14 -17.06
CA ILE A 117 -9.58 -2.97 -17.03
C ILE A 117 -9.42 -3.68 -18.37
N GLY A 118 -10.48 -4.30 -18.91
CA GLY A 118 -10.44 -4.93 -20.23
C GLY A 118 -10.00 -3.97 -21.33
N ASN A 119 -10.50 -2.73 -21.32
CA ASN A 119 -10.09 -1.69 -22.25
C ASN A 119 -8.60 -1.30 -22.08
N ILE A 120 -8.11 -1.23 -20.85
CA ILE A 120 -6.69 -0.95 -20.56
C ILE A 120 -5.81 -2.10 -21.06
N LEU A 121 -6.17 -3.35 -20.74
CA LEU A 121 -5.43 -4.54 -21.20
C LEU A 121 -5.35 -4.63 -22.72
N HIS A 122 -6.47 -4.36 -23.41
CA HIS A 122 -6.52 -4.34 -24.86
C HIS A 122 -5.56 -3.29 -25.45
N LYS A 123 -5.50 -2.08 -24.86
CA LYS A 123 -4.54 -1.04 -25.28
C LYS A 123 -3.09 -1.48 -25.07
N CYS A 124 -2.80 -2.21 -24.00
CA CYS A 124 -1.48 -2.73 -23.68
C CYS A 124 -1.13 -4.03 -24.43
N SER A 125 -1.99 -4.53 -25.32
CA SER A 125 -1.84 -5.84 -25.98
C SER A 125 -1.63 -7.00 -24.98
N ALA A 126 -2.27 -6.90 -23.82
CA ALA A 126 -2.29 -7.92 -22.77
C ALA A 126 -3.67 -8.59 -22.69
N ASP A 127 -3.73 -9.78 -22.11
CA ASP A 127 -4.96 -10.50 -21.84
C ASP A 127 -5.13 -10.79 -20.33
N TYR A 128 -6.26 -11.39 -19.95
CA TYR A 128 -6.51 -11.74 -18.55
C TYR A 128 -5.56 -12.83 -18.02
N GLY A 129 -5.02 -13.68 -18.90
CA GLY A 129 -4.03 -14.71 -18.52
C GLY A 129 -2.62 -14.16 -18.34
N SER A 130 -2.37 -12.94 -18.80
CA SER A 130 -1.06 -12.31 -18.75
C SER A 130 -0.63 -12.09 -17.31
N SER A 131 0.59 -12.52 -17.02
CA SER A 131 1.24 -12.32 -15.73
C SER A 131 1.35 -10.83 -15.38
N LEU A 132 0.95 -10.47 -14.17
CA LEU A 132 1.05 -9.12 -13.65
C LEU A 132 2.51 -8.78 -13.27
N PRO A 133 3.12 -7.75 -13.89
CA PRO A 133 4.47 -7.32 -13.54
C PRO A 133 4.60 -6.92 -12.07
N VAL A 134 3.53 -6.37 -11.50
CA VAL A 134 3.47 -5.88 -10.11
C VAL A 134 3.62 -7.01 -9.07
N TYR A 135 3.26 -8.25 -9.43
CA TYR A 135 3.36 -9.41 -8.54
C TYR A 135 4.48 -10.37 -8.97
N ASN A 136 5.55 -9.88 -9.60
CA ASN A 136 6.66 -10.69 -10.13
C ASN A 136 6.21 -11.82 -11.09
N GLY A 137 5.00 -11.73 -11.63
CA GLY A 137 4.37 -12.75 -12.46
C GLY A 137 3.72 -13.92 -11.74
N GLU A 138 3.64 -13.91 -10.41
CA GLU A 138 2.98 -14.94 -9.59
C GLU A 138 1.44 -14.92 -9.72
N LYS A 139 0.87 -13.78 -10.13
CA LYS A 139 -0.56 -13.61 -10.35
C LYS A 139 -0.83 -13.12 -11.77
N SER A 140 -1.92 -13.59 -12.36
CA SER A 140 -2.49 -13.03 -13.59
C SER A 140 -3.53 -11.95 -13.29
N TRP A 141 -3.93 -11.18 -14.30
CA TRP A 141 -5.09 -10.29 -14.21
C TRP A 141 -6.37 -11.04 -13.87
N GLY A 142 -6.53 -12.24 -14.42
CA GLY A 142 -7.62 -13.15 -14.12
C GLY A 142 -7.68 -13.46 -12.62
N ASP A 143 -6.55 -13.85 -12.02
CA ASP A 143 -6.46 -14.17 -10.58
C ASP A 143 -6.86 -12.99 -9.69
N LEU A 144 -6.44 -11.78 -10.07
CA LEU A 144 -6.76 -10.56 -9.33
C LEU A 144 -8.22 -10.12 -9.50
N LEU A 145 -8.83 -10.38 -10.65
CA LEU A 145 -10.24 -10.06 -10.91
C LEU A 145 -11.19 -11.03 -10.20
N VAL A 146 -10.79 -12.30 -10.09
CA VAL A 146 -11.60 -13.34 -9.44
C VAL A 146 -11.27 -13.50 -7.96
N SER A 147 -10.30 -12.75 -7.43
CA SER A 147 -9.96 -12.81 -6.01
C SER A 147 -11.21 -12.58 -5.15
N PRO A 148 -11.39 -13.31 -4.05
CA PRO A 148 -12.54 -13.12 -3.20
C PRO A 148 -12.40 -11.82 -2.39
N SER A 149 -13.50 -11.07 -2.28
CA SER A 149 -13.52 -9.91 -1.38
C SER A 149 -13.34 -10.35 0.07
N PRO A 150 -12.67 -9.54 0.90
CA PRO A 150 -12.60 -9.80 2.33
C PRO A 150 -14.02 -9.86 2.94
N ILE A 151 -14.20 -10.71 3.95
CA ILE A 151 -15.45 -10.86 4.68
C ILE A 151 -15.26 -10.21 6.04
N TYR A 152 -15.96 -9.10 6.29
CA TYR A 152 -15.74 -8.29 7.48
C TYR A 152 -16.72 -8.60 8.63
N SER A 153 -17.70 -9.48 8.41
CA SER A 153 -18.83 -9.69 9.33
C SER A 153 -18.42 -10.12 10.73
N GLN A 154 -17.60 -11.17 10.88
CA GLN A 154 -17.16 -11.64 12.20
C GLN A 154 -16.26 -10.62 12.92
N MET A 155 -15.36 -9.97 12.17
CA MET A 155 -14.43 -8.98 12.71
C MET A 155 -15.16 -7.75 13.26
N LEU A 156 -16.09 -7.20 12.47
CA LEU A 156 -16.70 -5.90 12.76
C LEU A 156 -17.96 -5.97 13.61
N LEU A 157 -18.61 -7.13 13.75
CA LEU A 157 -19.88 -7.21 14.47
C LEU A 157 -19.74 -6.68 15.91
N SER A 158 -18.68 -7.08 16.61
CA SER A 158 -18.39 -6.59 17.98
C SER A 158 -18.12 -5.08 18.02
N CYS A 159 -17.37 -4.55 17.05
CA CYS A 159 -17.10 -3.12 16.91
C CYS A 159 -18.40 -2.34 16.66
N ILE A 160 -19.30 -2.85 15.82
CA ILE A 160 -20.59 -2.22 15.53
C ILE A 160 -21.50 -2.23 16.76
N GLN A 161 -21.54 -3.36 17.47
CA GLN A 161 -22.34 -3.53 18.69
C GLN A 161 -21.83 -2.68 19.87
N SER A 162 -20.55 -2.25 19.88
CA SER A 162 -20.06 -1.28 20.88
C SER A 162 -20.81 0.07 20.85
N GLY A 163 -21.47 0.37 19.73
CA GLY A 163 -22.22 1.59 19.53
C GLY A 163 -21.39 2.83 19.16
N HIS A 164 -20.07 2.68 19.06
CA HIS A 164 -19.14 3.74 18.64
C HIS A 164 -19.05 3.92 17.12
N VAL A 165 -19.41 2.87 16.36
CA VAL A 165 -19.52 2.95 14.89
C VAL A 165 -20.81 3.67 14.51
N ARG A 166 -20.69 4.67 13.63
CA ARG A 166 -21.78 5.48 13.09
C ARG A 166 -22.26 4.96 11.74
N ALA A 167 -21.36 4.46 10.91
CA ALA A 167 -21.69 3.81 9.65
C ALA A 167 -20.58 2.87 9.21
N PHE A 168 -20.95 1.94 8.33
CA PHE A 168 -20.05 1.02 7.66
C PHE A 168 -20.52 0.83 6.21
N ALA A 169 -19.58 0.73 5.28
CA ALA A 169 -19.84 0.18 3.96
C ALA A 169 -18.58 -0.51 3.43
N ALA A 170 -18.77 -1.65 2.77
CA ALA A 170 -17.75 -2.20 1.90
C ALA A 170 -17.66 -1.36 0.61
N VAL A 171 -16.44 -1.17 0.13
CA VAL A 171 -16.18 -0.46 -1.12
C VAL A 171 -16.37 -1.46 -2.26
N THR A 172 -17.37 -1.19 -3.09
CA THR A 172 -17.74 -2.08 -4.20
C THR A 172 -17.78 -1.31 -5.52
N GLU A 173 -18.97 -1.08 -6.08
CA GLU A 173 -19.15 -0.68 -7.48
C GLU A 173 -18.91 0.82 -7.73
N LYS A 174 -19.01 1.64 -6.69
CA LYS A 174 -18.97 3.11 -6.80
C LYS A 174 -17.59 3.71 -6.50
N GLY A 175 -16.58 2.84 -6.43
CA GLY A 175 -15.24 3.19 -5.96
C GLY A 175 -15.24 3.72 -4.52
N LEU A 176 -14.07 4.15 -4.07
CA LEU A 176 -13.88 4.73 -2.74
C LEU A 176 -14.73 5.99 -2.53
N LEU A 177 -14.73 6.91 -3.51
CA LEU A 177 -15.41 8.20 -3.40
C LEU A 177 -16.93 8.02 -3.29
N GLY A 178 -17.53 7.25 -4.20
CA GLY A 178 -18.97 7.04 -4.21
C GLY A 178 -19.44 6.27 -2.97
N THR A 179 -18.66 5.29 -2.50
CA THR A 179 -18.98 4.55 -1.27
C THR A 179 -19.06 5.49 -0.07
N ILE A 180 -18.04 6.33 0.15
CA ILE A 180 -18.05 7.26 1.28
C ILE A 180 -19.17 8.30 1.14
N HIS A 181 -19.42 8.80 -0.07
CA HIS A 181 -20.50 9.76 -0.31
C HIS A 181 -21.87 9.26 0.18
N HIS A 182 -22.18 7.98 -0.03
CA HIS A 182 -23.44 7.39 0.40
C HIS A 182 -23.58 7.16 1.91
N LEU A 183 -22.47 7.21 2.66
CA LEU A 183 -22.51 7.07 4.12
C LEU A 183 -22.86 8.39 4.84
N LEU A 184 -22.76 9.52 4.17
CA LEU A 184 -22.79 10.84 4.80
C LEU A 184 -24.19 11.48 4.78
N PRO A 185 -24.63 12.13 5.87
CA PRO A 185 -25.78 13.04 5.83
C PRO A 185 -25.43 14.34 5.09
N ASP A 186 -26.43 15.04 4.55
CA ASP A 186 -26.23 16.17 3.62
C ASP A 186 -25.42 17.35 4.18
N TYR A 187 -25.42 17.52 5.50
CA TYR A 187 -24.68 18.57 6.21
C TYR A 187 -23.21 18.22 6.50
N LEU A 188 -22.77 16.98 6.23
CA LEU A 188 -21.39 16.56 6.43
C LEU A 188 -20.70 16.23 5.10
N GLY A 189 -19.42 16.56 5.09
CA GLY A 189 -18.44 16.13 4.10
C GLY A 189 -17.35 15.30 4.76
N VAL A 190 -16.37 14.90 3.97
CA VAL A 190 -15.21 14.15 4.45
C VAL A 190 -13.96 14.57 3.71
N ILE A 191 -12.85 14.57 4.45
CA ILE A 191 -11.51 14.62 3.87
C ILE A 191 -10.81 13.32 4.25
N VAL A 192 -10.34 12.59 3.24
CA VAL A 192 -9.46 11.43 3.41
C VAL A 192 -8.14 11.70 2.72
N ASP A 193 -7.05 11.22 3.30
CA ASP A 193 -5.69 11.44 2.79
C ASP A 193 -5.05 10.10 2.41
N ALA A 194 -4.71 9.98 1.12
CA ALA A 194 -4.16 8.77 0.52
C ALA A 194 -2.78 8.37 1.06
N LEU A 195 -2.08 9.25 1.78
CA LEU A 195 -0.82 8.92 2.43
C LEU A 195 -0.99 8.10 3.72
N PHE A 196 -2.21 7.98 4.26
CA PHE A 196 -2.46 7.24 5.50
C PHE A 196 -2.70 5.75 5.31
N TRP A 197 -2.77 5.24 4.07
CA TRP A 197 -2.84 3.81 3.82
C TRP A 197 -1.92 3.40 2.67
N THR A 198 -1.65 2.10 2.59
CA THR A 198 -0.85 1.53 1.51
C THR A 198 -1.73 1.24 0.30
N ILE A 199 -1.55 1.98 -0.80
CA ILE A 199 -2.21 1.66 -2.07
C ILE A 199 -1.49 0.50 -2.75
N PRO A 200 -2.17 -0.63 -3.06
CA PRO A 200 -1.55 -1.72 -3.82
C PRO A 200 -1.03 -1.25 -5.17
N ALA A 201 0.18 -1.68 -5.54
CA ALA A 201 0.87 -1.20 -6.74
C ALA A 201 0.12 -1.47 -8.06
N VAL A 202 -0.86 -2.38 -8.07
CA VAL A 202 -1.74 -2.58 -9.24
C VAL A 202 -2.55 -1.32 -9.57
N PHE A 203 -2.95 -0.53 -8.58
CA PHE A 203 -3.67 0.73 -8.83
C PHE A 203 -2.76 1.78 -9.44
N SER A 204 -1.48 1.81 -9.05
CA SER A 204 -0.47 2.66 -9.69
C SER A 204 -0.26 2.28 -11.16
N TRP A 205 -0.23 0.98 -11.46
CA TRP A 205 -0.16 0.49 -12.84
C TRP A 205 -1.40 0.89 -13.64
N LEU A 206 -2.60 0.68 -13.09
CA LEU A 206 -3.87 1.04 -13.74
C LEU A 206 -3.96 2.55 -14.02
N TYR A 207 -3.52 3.37 -13.07
CA TYR A 207 -3.43 4.81 -13.23
C TYR A 207 -2.52 5.21 -14.41
N GLN A 208 -1.33 4.60 -14.50
CA GLN A 208 -0.35 4.91 -15.53
C GLN A 208 -0.74 4.40 -16.92
N GLU A 209 -0.98 3.10 -17.04
CA GLU A 209 -1.27 2.44 -18.33
C GLU A 209 -2.67 2.78 -18.85
N GLY A 210 -3.61 3.03 -17.94
CA GLY A 210 -4.94 3.49 -18.30
C GLY A 210 -5.02 4.97 -18.63
N ALA A 211 -3.95 5.75 -18.36
CA ALA A 211 -3.95 7.21 -18.44
C ALA A 211 -5.15 7.85 -17.71
N LEU A 212 -5.49 7.29 -16.54
CA LEU A 212 -6.66 7.69 -15.76
C LEU A 212 -6.38 8.96 -14.96
N SER A 213 -7.41 9.77 -14.72
CA SER A 213 -7.37 10.86 -13.76
C SER A 213 -7.51 10.36 -12.31
N GLU A 214 -7.11 11.18 -11.34
CA GLU A 214 -7.31 10.88 -9.90
C GLU A 214 -8.80 10.63 -9.58
N LEU A 215 -9.68 11.43 -10.18
CA LEU A 215 -11.12 11.29 -10.00
C LEU A 215 -11.65 9.97 -10.58
N GLU A 216 -11.19 9.57 -11.77
CA GLU A 216 -11.52 8.27 -12.34
C GLU A 216 -11.01 7.12 -11.47
N MET A 217 -9.83 7.26 -10.85
CA MET A 217 -9.30 6.25 -9.93
C MET A 217 -10.25 6.02 -8.75
N VAL A 218 -10.60 7.08 -8.00
CA VAL A 218 -11.42 6.92 -6.78
C VAL A 218 -12.91 6.68 -7.06
N ASN A 219 -13.39 6.97 -8.28
CA ASN A 219 -14.76 6.64 -8.69
C ASN A 219 -14.92 5.20 -9.18
N ASN A 220 -13.87 4.61 -9.77
CA ASN A 220 -13.96 3.26 -10.34
C ASN A 220 -13.30 2.19 -9.48
N PHE A 221 -12.35 2.56 -8.62
CA PHE A 221 -11.56 1.63 -7.84
C PHE A 221 -11.64 1.90 -6.33
N ASN A 222 -11.32 0.86 -5.56
CA ASN A 222 -11.23 0.93 -4.11
C ASN A 222 -9.90 1.54 -3.63
N CYS A 223 -8.89 1.62 -4.51
CA CYS A 223 -7.53 2.12 -4.24
C CYS A 223 -6.86 1.48 -3.00
N GLY A 224 -7.17 0.23 -2.70
CA GLY A 224 -6.63 -0.51 -1.55
C GLY A 224 -7.48 -0.45 -0.28
N ILE A 225 -8.62 0.23 -0.29
CA ILE A 225 -9.55 0.28 0.84
C ILE A 225 -10.79 -0.56 0.52
N GLY A 226 -10.95 -1.71 1.17
CA GLY A 226 -12.06 -2.65 0.91
C GLY A 226 -13.32 -2.33 1.70
N ALA A 227 -13.17 -1.59 2.80
CA ALA A 227 -14.31 -1.07 3.54
C ALA A 227 -13.97 0.18 4.34
N VAL A 228 -15.00 0.96 4.66
CA VAL A 228 -14.92 2.19 5.42
C VAL A 228 -15.85 2.15 6.62
N LEU A 229 -15.34 2.57 7.78
CA LEU A 229 -16.11 2.82 9.00
C LEU A 229 -16.06 4.31 9.33
N ILE A 230 -17.21 4.89 9.66
CA ILE A 230 -17.28 6.18 10.34
C ILE A 230 -17.45 5.89 11.82
N ALA A 231 -16.53 6.40 12.66
CA ALA A 231 -16.53 6.14 14.09
C ALA A 231 -16.41 7.41 14.93
N GLN A 232 -16.92 7.33 16.16
CA GLN A 232 -16.78 8.41 17.13
C GLN A 232 -15.30 8.70 17.42
N LYS A 233 -14.90 9.98 17.35
CA LYS A 233 -13.51 10.42 17.56
C LYS A 233 -12.84 9.84 18.81
N SER A 234 -13.53 9.83 19.95
CA SER A 234 -12.97 9.36 21.23
C SER A 234 -12.74 7.85 21.28
N ALA A 235 -13.40 7.07 20.43
CA ALA A 235 -13.28 5.61 20.36
C ALA A 235 -12.41 5.14 19.18
N ALA A 236 -11.95 6.06 18.34
CA ALA A 236 -11.18 5.78 17.13
C ALA A 236 -9.97 4.87 17.39
N GLN A 237 -9.13 5.26 18.35
CA GLN A 237 -7.87 4.57 18.64
C GLN A 237 -8.10 3.16 19.19
N GLU A 238 -9.12 3.00 20.03
CA GLU A 238 -9.52 1.71 20.58
C GLU A 238 -10.04 0.77 19.49
N LEU A 239 -10.92 1.27 18.61
CA LEU A 239 -11.43 0.51 17.47
C LEU A 239 -10.29 0.08 16.53
N VAL A 240 -9.40 0.99 16.15
CA VAL A 240 -8.24 0.66 15.30
C VAL A 240 -7.35 -0.38 15.95
N SER A 241 -7.12 -0.28 17.27
CA SER A 241 -6.30 -1.22 18.04
C SER A 241 -6.97 -2.60 18.17
N GLN A 242 -8.30 -2.65 18.25
CA GLN A 242 -9.07 -3.89 18.24
C GLN A 242 -9.00 -4.55 16.85
N LEU A 243 -9.18 -3.77 15.79
CA LEU A 243 -9.14 -4.25 14.41
C LEU A 243 -7.75 -4.77 14.04
N HIS A 244 -6.68 -4.09 14.44
CA HIS A 244 -5.28 -4.48 14.22
C HIS A 244 -4.91 -5.87 14.75
N LYS A 245 -5.69 -6.44 15.68
CA LYS A 245 -5.49 -7.83 16.14
C LYS A 245 -5.86 -8.86 15.07
N GLN A 246 -6.72 -8.50 14.12
CA GLN A 246 -7.24 -9.39 13.09
C GLN A 246 -6.80 -8.95 11.69
N GLU A 247 -6.81 -7.65 11.40
CA GLU A 247 -6.46 -7.09 10.09
C GLU A 247 -5.94 -5.65 10.22
N GLU A 248 -5.15 -5.18 9.25
CA GLU A 248 -4.69 -3.79 9.25
C GLU A 248 -5.88 -2.81 9.19
N ALA A 249 -5.76 -1.66 9.83
CA ALA A 249 -6.80 -0.64 9.82
C ALA A 249 -6.18 0.74 9.99
N TRP A 250 -6.57 1.70 9.16
CA TRP A 250 -5.97 3.03 9.19
C TRP A 250 -7.02 4.09 9.49
N VAL A 251 -6.67 5.09 10.31
CA VAL A 251 -7.42 6.34 10.32
C VAL A 251 -7.04 7.10 9.06
N ILE A 252 -7.93 7.09 8.07
CA ILE A 252 -7.66 7.66 6.74
C ILE A 252 -8.19 9.08 6.59
N GLY A 253 -9.00 9.57 7.54
CA GLY A 253 -9.61 10.89 7.43
C GLY A 253 -10.60 11.21 8.55
N ALA A 254 -11.34 12.30 8.35
CA ALA A 254 -12.35 12.77 9.30
C ALA A 254 -13.51 13.48 8.60
N LEU A 255 -14.67 13.47 9.26
CA LEU A 255 -15.85 14.23 8.85
C LEU A 255 -15.64 15.72 9.07
N ILE A 256 -16.10 16.52 8.12
CA ILE A 256 -16.09 17.99 8.17
C ILE A 256 -17.49 18.55 7.94
N GLN A 257 -17.72 19.81 8.30
CA GLN A 257 -18.93 20.49 7.87
C GLN A 257 -18.94 20.64 6.35
N HIS A 258 -20.08 20.34 5.73
CA HIS A 258 -20.27 20.56 4.30
C HIS A 258 -20.86 21.95 4.05
N GLN A 259 -20.16 22.74 3.25
CA GLN A 259 -20.64 24.03 2.77
C GLN A 259 -21.23 23.88 1.38
N THR A 260 -22.40 24.48 1.14
CA THR A 260 -23.09 24.44 -0.16
C THR A 260 -22.16 24.89 -1.28
N GLY A 261 -21.99 24.05 -2.30
CA GLY A 261 -21.14 24.31 -3.46
C GLY A 261 -19.73 23.71 -3.39
N GLN A 262 -19.34 23.10 -2.27
CA GLN A 262 -18.10 22.34 -2.15
C GLN A 262 -18.31 20.85 -2.45
N THR A 263 -17.23 20.15 -2.79
CA THR A 263 -17.26 18.69 -2.94
C THR A 263 -17.42 18.02 -1.59
N ARG A 264 -18.43 17.14 -1.45
CA ARG A 264 -18.71 16.43 -0.18
C ARG A 264 -17.63 15.45 0.23
N VAL A 265 -16.92 14.85 -0.73
CA VAL A 265 -15.84 13.89 -0.46
C VAL A 265 -14.60 14.38 -1.17
N ARG A 266 -13.53 14.59 -0.40
CA ARG A 266 -12.22 14.99 -0.92
C ARG A 266 -11.18 13.92 -0.55
N VAL A 267 -10.54 13.37 -1.57
CA VAL A 267 -9.38 12.48 -1.42
C VAL A 267 -8.13 13.32 -1.72
N THR A 268 -7.30 13.60 -0.73
CA THR A 268 -6.06 14.35 -0.89
C THR A 268 -4.87 13.41 -1.10
N HIS A 269 -3.83 13.94 -1.73
CA HIS A 269 -2.54 13.27 -1.96
C HIS A 269 -2.58 11.93 -2.71
N LEU A 270 -3.63 11.68 -3.51
CA LEU A 270 -3.79 10.42 -4.22
C LEU A 270 -2.71 10.24 -5.28
N LEU A 271 -2.42 11.29 -6.04
CA LEU A 271 -1.32 11.31 -7.01
C LEU A 271 0.01 10.91 -6.39
N GLU A 272 0.35 11.48 -5.24
CA GLU A 272 1.57 11.24 -4.48
C GLU A 272 1.61 9.77 -4.04
N ALA A 273 0.53 9.28 -3.42
CA ALA A 273 0.42 7.90 -2.97
C ALA A 273 0.52 6.89 -4.13
N LEU A 274 -0.12 7.17 -5.27
CA LEU A 274 -0.01 6.36 -6.49
C LEU A 274 1.41 6.40 -7.05
N ARG A 275 2.08 7.55 -7.01
CA ARG A 275 3.45 7.71 -7.51
C ARG A 275 4.47 6.96 -6.67
N VAL A 276 4.34 7.01 -5.34
CA VAL A 276 5.19 6.28 -4.38
C VAL A 276 5.17 4.77 -4.67
N ASN A 277 4.03 4.24 -5.14
CA ASN A 277 3.87 2.83 -5.49
C ASN A 277 4.06 2.52 -6.98
N SER A 278 4.24 3.53 -7.83
CA SER A 278 4.37 3.39 -9.29
C SER A 278 5.76 3.00 -9.79
N PHE A 279 6.58 2.43 -8.91
CA PHE A 279 7.92 2.02 -9.26
C PHE A 279 7.90 0.82 -10.21
N PRO A 280 8.68 0.84 -11.30
CA PRO A 280 8.88 -0.34 -12.11
C PRO A 280 9.67 -1.33 -11.29
N ILE A 281 9.02 -2.42 -10.93
CA ILE A 281 9.68 -3.64 -10.49
C ILE A 281 10.38 -4.19 -11.73
N THR A 282 11.57 -3.68 -12.01
CA THR A 282 12.41 -4.22 -13.07
C THR A 282 12.80 -5.64 -12.67
N ARG A 283 12.29 -6.61 -13.43
CA ARG A 283 12.76 -8.00 -13.48
C ARG A 283 14.29 -8.05 -13.41
N LYS A 284 14.78 -8.98 -12.59
CA LYS A 284 16.18 -9.29 -12.22
C LYS A 284 16.71 -8.48 -11.05
N ILE A 285 16.93 -9.19 -9.94
CA ILE A 285 17.81 -8.84 -8.83
C ILE A 285 19.04 -8.13 -9.42
N GLY A 286 19.06 -6.82 -9.27
CA GLY A 286 20.21 -6.00 -9.56
C GLY A 286 20.64 -5.36 -8.27
N THR A 287 21.94 -5.11 -8.11
CA THR A 287 22.47 -4.32 -7.00
C THR A 287 21.65 -3.05 -6.80
N ARG A 288 21.48 -2.56 -5.55
CA ARG A 288 20.69 -1.36 -5.19
C ARG A 288 20.88 -0.18 -6.15
N LEU A 289 22.11 -0.03 -6.65
CA LEU A 289 22.48 0.97 -7.64
C LEU A 289 21.73 0.87 -8.98
N LYS A 290 21.41 -0.34 -9.45
CA LYS A 290 20.62 -0.58 -10.67
C LYS A 290 19.20 -0.06 -10.49
N LEU A 291 18.57 -0.35 -9.34
CA LEU A 291 17.24 0.18 -9.02
C LEU A 291 17.24 1.72 -8.94
N LEU A 292 18.27 2.31 -8.32
CA LEU A 292 18.46 3.76 -8.31
C LEU A 292 18.71 4.34 -9.72
N THR A 293 19.43 3.61 -10.57
CA THR A 293 19.68 4.00 -11.96
C THR A 293 18.40 3.96 -12.79
N ASP A 294 17.62 2.88 -12.67
CA ASP A 294 16.36 2.69 -13.38
C ASP A 294 15.30 3.69 -12.88
N PHE A 295 15.32 4.05 -11.59
CA PHE A 295 14.49 5.12 -11.03
C PHE A 295 14.81 6.49 -11.63
N THR A 296 16.08 6.89 -11.62
CA THR A 296 16.51 8.24 -12.02
C THR A 296 16.45 8.47 -13.53
N ARG A 297 16.25 7.42 -14.32
CA ARG A 297 16.05 7.50 -15.79
C ARG A 297 14.60 7.68 -16.21
N GLN A 298 13.65 7.59 -15.30
CA GLN A 298 12.24 7.76 -15.62
C GLN A 298 11.92 9.24 -15.93
N PRO A 299 11.07 9.54 -16.94
CA PRO A 299 10.73 10.92 -17.33
C PRO A 299 10.12 11.78 -16.23
N ARG A 300 9.62 11.16 -15.15
CA ARG A 300 8.95 11.82 -14.01
C ARG A 300 9.76 11.71 -12.71
N SER A 301 11.03 11.31 -12.78
CA SER A 301 11.87 11.18 -11.59
C SER A 301 12.16 12.56 -10.99
N CYS A 302 12.02 12.68 -9.67
CA CYS A 302 12.35 13.89 -8.91
C CYS A 302 13.84 14.01 -8.57
N ALA A 303 14.66 13.04 -8.99
CA ALA A 303 16.10 13.04 -8.76
C ALA A 303 16.86 12.47 -9.97
N ARG A 304 18.10 12.91 -10.18
CA ARG A 304 19.00 12.39 -11.21
C ARG A 304 20.27 11.85 -10.57
N LEU A 305 20.70 10.65 -10.94
CA LEU A 305 21.96 10.08 -10.46
C LEU A 305 23.13 10.77 -11.19
N SER A 306 23.84 11.64 -10.48
CA SER A 306 24.91 12.47 -11.06
C SER A 306 26.31 11.85 -10.97
N LEU A 307 26.57 11.05 -9.93
CA LEU A 307 27.90 10.49 -9.65
C LEU A 307 27.78 9.25 -8.77
N VAL A 308 28.61 8.24 -9.04
CA VAL A 308 28.87 7.12 -8.14
C VAL A 308 30.31 7.18 -7.64
N LEU A 309 30.47 7.28 -6.33
CA LEU A 309 31.76 7.44 -5.67
C LEU A 309 32.04 6.23 -4.78
N SER A 310 33.25 5.68 -4.88
CA SER A 310 33.69 4.55 -4.06
C SER A 310 35.12 4.77 -3.59
N ASN A 311 35.46 4.22 -2.43
CA ASN A 311 36.84 4.17 -1.96
C ASN A 311 37.59 2.89 -2.36
N LYS A 312 36.96 2.03 -3.16
CA LYS A 312 37.49 0.78 -3.68
C LYS A 312 37.27 0.71 -5.18
N SER A 313 38.34 0.49 -5.94
CA SER A 313 38.30 0.40 -7.41
C SER A 313 37.67 -0.89 -7.94
N THR A 314 37.62 -1.95 -7.13
CA THR A 314 37.16 -3.30 -7.53
C THR A 314 35.66 -3.51 -7.39
N VAL A 315 34.91 -2.49 -6.98
CA VAL A 315 33.47 -2.57 -6.71
C VAL A 315 32.68 -2.71 -8.01
N GLU A 316 31.84 -3.73 -8.10
CA GLU A 316 31.11 -4.06 -9.33
C GLU A 316 30.12 -2.96 -9.74
N GLU A 317 29.59 -2.23 -8.76
CA GLU A 317 28.70 -1.08 -8.93
C GLU A 317 29.35 0.02 -9.76
N LEU A 318 30.67 0.25 -9.65
CA LEU A 318 31.36 1.22 -10.51
C LEU A 318 31.34 0.78 -11.97
N ARG A 319 31.61 -0.50 -12.23
CA ARG A 319 31.58 -1.07 -13.59
C ARG A 319 30.18 -0.96 -14.20
N ARG A 320 29.15 -1.29 -13.42
CA ARG A 320 27.74 -1.19 -13.86
C ARG A 320 27.32 0.27 -14.11
N SER A 321 27.73 1.20 -13.25
CA SER A 321 27.47 2.64 -13.41
C SER A 321 28.09 3.18 -14.71
N ALA A 322 29.36 2.86 -14.94
CA ALA A 322 30.07 3.28 -16.14
C ALA A 322 29.43 2.71 -17.42
N GLY A 323 29.02 1.42 -17.39
CA GLY A 323 28.27 0.81 -18.49
C GLY A 323 26.88 1.43 -18.74
N ALA A 324 26.32 2.08 -17.72
CA ALA A 324 25.09 2.87 -17.81
C ALA A 324 25.34 4.36 -18.12
N GLY A 325 26.57 4.77 -18.45
CA GLY A 325 26.91 6.15 -18.77
C GLY A 325 26.81 7.11 -17.58
N ILE A 326 26.79 6.59 -16.35
CA ILE A 326 26.81 7.40 -15.13
C ILE A 326 28.28 7.68 -14.78
N PRO A 327 28.66 8.95 -14.49
CA PRO A 327 30.01 9.27 -14.04
C PRO A 327 30.39 8.49 -12.78
N THR A 328 31.62 7.98 -12.75
CA THR A 328 32.17 7.25 -11.61
C THR A 328 33.51 7.82 -11.16
N ARG A 329 33.75 7.87 -9.85
CA ARG A 329 35.05 8.25 -9.27
C ARG A 329 35.48 7.27 -8.19
N VAL A 330 36.77 6.97 -8.17
CA VAL A 330 37.40 6.19 -7.10
C VAL A 330 38.31 7.12 -6.32
N ILE A 331 38.11 7.20 -5.01
CA ILE A 331 39.00 7.93 -4.10
C ILE A 331 39.56 6.92 -3.12
N ASP A 332 40.76 6.43 -3.39
CA ASP A 332 41.39 5.47 -2.49
C ASP A 332 41.96 6.17 -1.27
N HIS A 333 41.34 5.93 -0.12
CA HIS A 333 41.78 6.45 1.17
C HIS A 333 43.23 6.08 1.54
N THR A 334 43.80 5.00 1.00
CA THR A 334 45.19 4.59 1.27
C THR A 334 46.21 5.52 0.60
N LEU A 335 45.79 6.28 -0.41
CA LEU A 335 46.61 7.25 -1.12
C LEU A 335 46.57 8.64 -0.46
N CYS A 336 45.72 8.84 0.55
CA CYS A 336 45.63 10.07 1.31
C CYS A 336 46.52 10.00 2.56
N GLN A 337 47.25 11.06 2.87
CA GLN A 337 48.14 11.13 4.02
C GLN A 337 47.35 11.19 5.34
N CYS A 338 46.14 11.77 5.31
CA CYS A 338 45.27 11.87 6.47
C CYS A 338 43.78 11.81 6.10
N HIS A 339 42.94 11.56 7.12
CA HIS A 339 41.48 11.49 6.94
C HIS A 339 40.87 12.80 6.43
N SER A 340 41.42 13.94 6.84
CA SER A 340 40.98 15.28 6.41
C SER A 340 41.23 15.50 4.91
N GLU A 341 42.39 15.06 4.39
CA GLU A 341 42.72 15.13 2.96
C GLU A 341 41.78 14.25 2.12
N PHE A 342 41.46 13.05 2.63
CA PHE A 342 40.50 12.15 2.00
C PHE A 342 39.10 12.80 1.86
N GLU A 343 38.59 13.41 2.92
CA GLU A 343 37.30 14.10 2.91
C GLU A 343 37.30 15.39 2.10
N ALA A 344 38.42 16.12 2.09
CA ALA A 344 38.61 17.28 1.23
C ALA A 344 38.53 16.88 -0.25
N THR A 345 39.12 15.74 -0.61
CA THR A 345 39.05 15.18 -1.97
C THR A 345 37.62 14.79 -2.33
N ILE A 346 36.89 14.12 -1.42
CA ILE A 346 35.46 13.82 -1.61
C ILE A 346 34.68 15.12 -1.83
N CYS A 347 34.89 16.15 -0.99
CA CYS A 347 34.21 17.43 -1.13
C CYS A 347 34.47 18.10 -2.48
N ASN A 348 35.70 18.05 -2.99
CA ASN A 348 36.06 18.65 -4.27
C ASN A 348 35.34 17.94 -5.42
N VAL A 349 35.30 16.61 -5.40
CA VAL A 349 34.57 15.82 -6.40
C VAL A 349 33.06 16.09 -6.33
N LEU A 350 32.47 16.12 -5.13
CA LEU A 350 31.04 16.42 -4.99
C LEU A 350 30.68 17.83 -5.48
N LYS A 351 31.60 18.80 -5.34
CA LYS A 351 31.43 20.15 -5.91
C LYS A 351 31.60 20.17 -7.43
N GLU A 352 32.59 19.47 -7.97
CA GLU A 352 32.83 19.33 -9.43
C GLU A 352 31.55 18.87 -10.15
N PHE A 353 30.83 17.92 -9.54
CA PHE A 353 29.61 17.35 -10.11
C PHE A 353 28.31 18.05 -9.68
N SER A 354 28.40 19.19 -8.96
CA SER A 354 27.24 19.96 -8.46
C SER A 354 26.22 19.08 -7.74
N ILE A 355 26.67 18.30 -6.75
CA ILE A 355 25.82 17.35 -6.02
C ILE A 355 24.95 18.06 -4.98
N ASP A 356 23.64 17.82 -5.00
CA ASP A 356 22.68 18.38 -4.05
C ASP A 356 22.36 17.45 -2.86
N LEU A 357 22.43 16.13 -3.07
CA LEU A 357 22.07 15.10 -2.10
C LEU A 357 23.06 13.94 -2.15
N ILE A 358 23.51 13.48 -1.00
CA ILE A 358 24.48 12.40 -0.81
C ILE A 358 23.76 11.21 -0.17
N CYS A 359 23.83 10.05 -0.80
CA CYS A 359 23.25 8.80 -0.28
C CYS A 359 24.35 7.80 0.09
N LEU A 360 24.48 7.50 1.38
CA LEU A 360 25.46 6.54 1.89
C LEU A 360 24.91 5.11 1.80
N ALA A 361 25.04 4.52 0.61
CA ALA A 361 24.63 3.13 0.36
C ALA A 361 25.82 2.16 0.59
N GLY A 362 25.96 1.64 1.80
CA GLY A 362 27.02 0.66 2.13
C GLY A 362 28.40 1.27 2.40
N PHE A 363 28.47 2.58 2.62
CA PHE A 363 29.69 3.27 3.02
C PHE A 363 29.80 3.32 4.55
N VAL A 364 30.67 2.49 5.14
CA VAL A 364 30.77 2.26 6.60
C VAL A 364 31.99 2.97 7.21
N ARG A 365 32.31 4.19 6.75
CA ARG A 365 33.37 5.00 7.36
C ARG A 365 32.77 6.14 8.16
N ASN A 366 33.42 6.47 9.27
CA ASN A 366 33.10 7.65 10.03
C ASN A 366 33.42 8.89 9.17
N LEU A 367 32.51 9.85 9.18
CA LEU A 367 32.68 11.16 8.56
C LEU A 367 32.95 12.18 9.67
N SER A 368 33.89 13.10 9.44
CA SER A 368 34.26 14.12 10.42
C SER A 368 33.16 15.15 10.63
N ASN A 369 33.13 15.80 11.80
CA ASN A 369 32.19 16.89 12.08
C ASN A 369 32.26 18.01 11.02
N PRO A 370 33.45 18.50 10.61
CA PRO A 370 33.55 19.47 9.51
C PRO A 370 32.89 19.03 8.20
N PHE A 371 32.96 17.75 7.85
CA PHE A 371 32.30 17.23 6.66
C PHE A 371 30.78 17.22 6.79
N LEU A 372 30.28 16.74 7.94
CA LEU A 372 28.86 16.67 8.23
C LEU A 372 28.22 18.06 8.33
N ASP A 373 28.90 19.05 8.92
CA ASP A 373 28.42 20.44 8.97
C ASP A 373 28.34 21.06 7.57
N LYS A 374 29.35 20.81 6.74
CA LYS A 374 29.40 21.31 5.36
C LYS A 374 28.29 20.78 4.47
N TRP A 375 27.82 19.56 4.74
CA TRP A 375 26.76 18.88 4.00
C TRP A 375 25.50 18.64 4.86
N LYS A 376 25.28 19.49 5.88
CA LYS A 376 24.14 19.39 6.79
C LYS A 376 22.82 19.37 6.01
N GLY A 377 21.94 18.44 6.34
CA GLY A 377 20.65 18.25 5.65
C GLY A 377 20.74 17.64 4.25
N LYS A 378 21.93 17.25 3.78
CA LYS A 378 22.17 16.68 2.45
C LYS A 378 22.70 15.26 2.47
N ILE A 379 22.91 14.64 3.64
CA ILE A 379 23.44 13.28 3.75
C ILE A 379 22.37 12.33 4.28
N LEU A 380 22.03 11.33 3.47
CA LEU A 380 21.13 10.24 3.83
C LEU A 380 21.92 8.99 4.16
N THR A 381 21.53 8.29 5.23
CA THR A 381 22.10 7.01 5.63
C THR A 381 21.02 5.97 5.85
N LEU A 382 21.34 4.72 5.53
CA LEU A 382 20.45 3.57 5.63
C LEU A 382 20.93 2.63 6.74
N CYS A 383 20.09 2.41 7.74
CA CYS A 383 20.36 1.49 8.85
C CYS A 383 19.46 0.25 8.71
N PRO A 384 20.00 -0.97 8.81
CA PRO A 384 19.23 -2.22 8.72
C PRO A 384 18.47 -2.55 10.02
N LEU A 385 17.87 -1.55 10.68
CA LEU A 385 17.16 -1.69 11.97
C LEU A 385 15.94 -0.76 12.00
N ILE A 386 14.85 -1.21 12.63
CA ILE A 386 13.58 -0.46 12.79
C ILE A 386 13.56 0.40 14.08
N SER A 387 14.56 0.31 14.95
CA SER A 387 14.59 1.06 16.21
C SER A 387 15.94 1.76 16.46
N PRO A 388 16.00 2.88 17.22
CA PRO A 388 17.24 3.43 17.74
C PRO A 388 17.98 2.53 18.76
N SER A 389 17.31 1.52 19.32
CA SER A 389 17.69 0.96 20.63
C SER A 389 17.89 -0.56 20.69
N LEU A 390 17.90 -1.28 19.57
CA LEU A 390 18.14 -2.73 19.58
C LEU A 390 19.31 -3.08 18.67
N GLU A 391 20.38 -3.64 19.25
CA GLU A 391 21.50 -4.19 18.48
C GLU A 391 21.08 -5.45 17.71
N PRO A 392 21.71 -5.75 16.55
CA PRO A 392 21.36 -6.90 15.70
C PRO A 392 21.27 -8.24 16.44
N LYS A 393 22.09 -8.43 17.48
CA LYS A 393 22.11 -9.66 18.29
C LYS A 393 20.86 -9.83 19.16
N GLN A 394 20.24 -8.73 19.61
CA GLN A 394 19.06 -8.78 20.48
C GLN A 394 17.77 -9.09 19.71
N CYS A 395 17.71 -8.86 18.39
CA CYS A 395 16.54 -9.22 17.59
C CYS A 395 16.38 -10.74 17.40
N GLN A 396 17.49 -11.48 17.28
CA GLN A 396 17.45 -12.95 17.18
C GLN A 396 17.07 -13.62 18.52
N GLU A 397 17.43 -13.04 19.65
CA GLU A 397 17.11 -13.59 20.98
C GLU A 397 15.70 -13.23 21.49
N SER A 398 15.04 -12.20 20.92
CA SER A 398 13.79 -11.64 21.47
C SER A 398 12.49 -12.12 20.80
N GLY A 399 12.53 -13.08 19.87
CA GLY A 399 11.33 -13.58 19.20
C GLY A 399 10.58 -12.53 18.36
N VAL A 400 11.23 -11.42 18.03
CA VAL A 400 10.67 -10.33 17.21
C VAL A 400 10.55 -10.81 15.75
N ARG A 401 9.30 -10.93 15.28
CA ARG A 401 8.96 -11.42 13.91
C ARG A 401 8.95 -10.33 12.83
N VAL A 402 9.33 -9.10 13.17
CA VAL A 402 9.30 -7.94 12.26
C VAL A 402 10.73 -7.45 12.01
N ASN A 403 11.14 -7.50 10.76
CA ASN A 403 12.45 -7.04 10.28
C ASN A 403 12.27 -5.79 9.41
N GLY A 404 13.33 -5.00 9.23
CA GLY A 404 13.22 -3.81 8.40
C GLY A 404 14.42 -2.87 8.47
N CYS A 405 14.27 -1.70 7.87
CA CYS A 405 15.33 -0.72 7.76
C CYS A 405 14.79 0.70 7.93
N THR A 406 15.69 1.61 8.29
CA THR A 406 15.38 3.01 8.52
C THR A 406 16.34 3.89 7.74
N VAL A 407 15.81 4.89 7.04
CA VAL A 407 16.58 5.95 6.39
C VAL A 407 16.54 7.20 7.26
N ARG A 408 17.70 7.83 7.45
CA ARG A 408 17.88 8.98 8.35
C ARG A 408 18.76 10.04 7.71
N TYR A 409 18.65 11.27 8.19
CA TYR A 409 19.70 12.27 7.99
C TYR A 409 20.91 11.96 8.87
N MET A 410 22.10 12.16 8.32
CA MET A 410 23.34 12.12 9.09
C MET A 410 23.72 13.54 9.54
N LEU A 411 23.94 13.70 10.85
CA LEU A 411 24.18 15.00 11.50
C LEU A 411 25.30 14.89 12.53
N VAL A 412 25.92 16.04 12.83
CA VAL A 412 26.93 16.16 13.89
C VAL A 412 26.29 15.91 15.25
N GLY A 413 26.91 15.06 16.07
CA GLY A 413 26.55 14.87 17.48
C GLY A 413 25.19 14.21 17.75
N THR A 414 24.45 13.80 16.72
CA THR A 414 23.16 13.12 16.84
C THR A 414 23.26 11.69 16.32
N THR A 415 23.29 10.72 17.24
CA THR A 415 23.27 9.29 16.93
C THR A 415 22.14 8.60 17.69
N PRO A 416 21.11 8.06 17.00
CA PRO A 416 20.83 8.22 15.57
C PRO A 416 20.20 9.59 15.22
N GLY A 417 20.51 10.11 14.02
CA GLY A 417 19.88 11.32 13.47
C GLY A 417 18.39 11.14 13.14
N PRO A 418 17.69 12.21 12.68
CA PRO A 418 16.26 12.18 12.52
C PRO A 418 15.82 11.25 11.37
N VAL A 419 14.69 10.57 11.59
CA VAL A 419 14.17 9.49 10.74
C VAL A 419 13.32 10.04 9.60
N ILE A 420 13.67 9.70 8.36
CA ILE A 420 12.91 10.09 7.16
C ILE A 420 11.83 9.06 6.86
N LEU A 421 12.21 7.77 6.84
CA LEU A 421 11.31 6.69 6.47
C LEU A 421 11.76 5.38 7.13
N GLN A 422 10.79 4.54 7.50
CA GLN A 422 11.00 3.17 7.95
C GLN A 422 10.24 2.21 7.04
N GLU A 423 10.89 1.14 6.64
CA GLU A 423 10.27 0.04 5.89
C GLU A 423 10.38 -1.23 6.72
N THR A 424 9.27 -1.97 6.82
CA THR A 424 9.17 -3.20 7.63
C THR A 424 8.65 -4.36 6.79
N PHE A 425 9.07 -5.58 7.12
CA PHE A 425 8.59 -6.81 6.53
C PHE A 425 8.55 -7.94 7.59
N LYS A 426 7.70 -8.93 7.38
CA LYS A 426 7.62 -10.14 8.22
C LYS A 426 8.40 -11.25 7.55
N ALA A 427 9.29 -11.91 8.29
CA ALA A 427 10.00 -13.09 7.79
C ALA A 427 9.07 -14.31 7.86
N GLU A 428 8.99 -15.08 6.78
CA GLU A 428 8.31 -16.39 6.77
C GLU A 428 9.21 -17.45 7.45
N GLU A 429 8.60 -18.34 8.22
CA GLU A 429 9.27 -19.44 8.93
C GLU A 429 9.82 -20.45 7.88
N ASP A 430 11.07 -20.30 7.42
CA ASP A 430 12.03 -21.43 7.23
C ASP A 430 13.34 -21.16 6.46
N ILE A 431 13.69 -19.95 5.98
CA ILE A 431 14.93 -19.80 5.18
C ILE A 431 15.66 -18.48 5.47
N ASP A 432 16.81 -18.53 6.17
CA ASP A 432 17.70 -17.38 6.44
C ASP A 432 18.07 -16.59 5.16
N GLN A 433 18.21 -17.30 4.04
CA GLN A 433 18.52 -16.73 2.74
C GLN A 433 17.38 -15.83 2.20
N SER A 434 16.12 -16.15 2.53
CA SER A 434 14.95 -15.33 2.16
C SER A 434 14.91 -14.01 2.95
N VAL A 435 15.27 -14.03 4.23
CA VAL A 435 15.28 -12.82 5.08
C VAL A 435 16.33 -11.81 4.61
N ALA A 436 17.51 -12.28 4.20
CA ALA A 436 18.56 -11.41 3.65
C ALA A 436 18.12 -10.75 2.33
N GLU A 437 17.45 -11.49 1.46
CA GLU A 437 16.92 -10.99 0.19
C GLU A 437 15.78 -9.97 0.42
N GLN A 438 14.82 -10.29 1.27
CA GLN A 438 13.74 -9.38 1.68
C GLN A 438 14.28 -8.09 2.34
N MET A 439 15.36 -8.21 3.13
CA MET A 439 16.05 -7.07 3.72
C MET A 439 16.69 -6.18 2.66
N GLU A 440 17.34 -6.74 1.64
CA GLU A 440 17.92 -5.97 0.54
C GLU A 440 16.86 -5.27 -0.32
N GLU A 441 15.70 -5.89 -0.48
CA GLU A 441 14.55 -5.29 -1.15
C GLU A 441 13.96 -4.13 -0.33
N ALA A 442 13.70 -4.35 0.97
CA ALA A 442 13.21 -3.32 1.89
C ALA A 442 14.17 -2.11 1.94
N LYS A 443 15.48 -2.36 2.01
CA LYS A 443 16.53 -1.34 1.92
C LYS A 443 16.45 -0.52 0.65
N SER A 444 16.25 -1.19 -0.49
CA SER A 444 16.16 -0.55 -1.81
C SER A 444 14.91 0.31 -1.92
N ARG A 445 13.76 -0.17 -1.43
CA ARG A 445 12.52 0.62 -1.37
C ARG A 445 12.68 1.84 -0.46
N ALA A 446 13.20 1.63 0.75
CA ALA A 446 13.35 2.69 1.75
C ALA A 446 14.20 3.84 1.25
N ILE A 447 15.39 3.53 0.70
CA ILE A 447 16.33 4.57 0.26
C ILE A 447 15.79 5.34 -0.95
N THR A 448 15.11 4.66 -1.86
CA THR A 448 14.59 5.29 -3.07
C THR A 448 13.40 6.20 -2.76
N LYS A 449 12.45 5.75 -1.92
CA LYS A 449 11.37 6.59 -1.41
C LYS A 449 11.89 7.82 -0.65
N SER A 450 12.91 7.62 0.18
CA SER A 450 13.52 8.72 0.94
C SER A 450 14.18 9.77 0.05
N ILE A 451 14.89 9.34 -1.01
CA ILE A 451 15.44 10.26 -2.02
C ILE A 451 14.30 11.08 -2.66
N CYS A 452 13.16 10.46 -2.94
CA CYS A 452 12.03 11.18 -3.52
C CYS A 452 11.47 12.25 -2.59
N LEU A 453 11.23 11.88 -1.32
CA LEU A 453 10.70 12.78 -0.31
C LEU A 453 11.62 14.00 -0.09
N VAL A 454 12.93 13.78 -0.07
CA VAL A 454 13.90 14.86 0.12
C VAL A 454 14.08 15.70 -1.14
N ALA A 455 14.22 15.08 -2.31
CA ALA A 455 14.45 15.79 -3.57
C ALA A 455 13.23 16.60 -4.04
N SER A 456 12.01 16.14 -3.71
CA SER A 456 10.77 16.90 -3.95
C SER A 456 10.57 18.08 -2.98
N GLY A 457 11.36 18.16 -1.91
CA GLY A 457 11.20 19.16 -0.86
C GLY A 457 10.07 18.86 0.13
N LEU A 458 9.40 17.71 0.04
CA LEU A 458 8.37 17.27 1.00
C LEU A 458 8.96 17.00 2.39
N VAL A 459 10.18 16.49 2.45
CA VAL A 459 10.95 16.31 3.68
C VAL A 459 12.17 17.21 3.63
N GLN A 460 12.29 18.09 4.61
CA GLN A 460 13.47 18.93 4.78
C GLN A 460 13.97 18.85 6.22
N LEU A 461 15.24 19.14 6.39
CA LEU A 461 15.81 19.30 7.71
C LEU A 461 15.72 20.78 8.11
N GLY A 462 14.99 21.06 9.18
CA GLY A 462 14.89 22.39 9.79
C GLY A 462 16.22 22.86 10.39
N GLU A 463 16.33 24.17 10.63
CA GLU A 463 17.54 24.77 11.22
C GLU A 463 17.84 24.21 12.62
N ASP A 464 16.79 23.83 13.35
CA ASP A 464 16.79 23.18 14.66
C ASP A 464 17.25 21.71 14.65
N GLY A 465 17.50 21.15 13.46
CA GLY A 465 17.89 19.75 13.28
C GLY A 465 16.73 18.76 13.37
N CYS A 466 15.49 19.24 13.41
CA CYS A 466 14.28 18.42 13.31
C CYS A 466 13.85 18.28 11.84
N ILE A 467 13.08 17.24 11.53
CA ILE A 467 12.50 17.10 10.19
C ILE A 467 11.22 17.94 10.10
N SER A 468 11.15 18.80 9.09
CA SER A 468 9.93 19.45 8.66
C SER A 468 9.33 18.71 7.47
N TRP A 469 8.02 18.47 7.56
CA TRP A 469 7.23 17.97 6.44
C TRP A 469 6.53 19.17 5.80
N ASN A 470 6.92 19.49 4.57
CA ASN A 470 6.29 20.53 3.79
C ASN A 470 5.06 19.91 3.12
N TYR A 471 3.93 19.94 3.85
CA TYR A 471 2.63 19.67 3.26
C TYR A 471 2.32 20.82 2.30
N LEU A 472 2.17 20.54 1.00
CA LEU A 472 1.60 21.51 0.08
C LEU A 472 0.12 21.68 0.49
N GLU A 473 -0.21 22.85 1.03
CA GLU A 473 -1.59 23.21 1.44
C GLU A 473 -2.64 23.08 0.32
#